data_AF-A0A420MB84-F1
#
_entry.id   AF-A0A420MB84-F1
#
_cell.length_a   1.000
_cell.length_b   1.000
_cell.length_c   1.000
_cell.angle_alpha   90.00
_cell.angle_beta   90.00
_cell.angle_gamma   90.00
#
_symmetry.space_group_name_H-M   'P 1'
#
loop_
_entity.id
_entity.type
_entity.pdbx_description
1 polymer ?
#
loop_
_entity_poly.entity_id
_entity_poly.type
_entity_poly.pdbx_seq_one_letter_code
_entity_poly.pdbx_strand_id
1 'polypeptide(L)'
;MKGFRHNQLEAINSTLGGKDAFVLMPTGGGKSLCYQLPAVIRTGKTQGITIVVSPLLSLMQDQVDHMKALGIQAVAFNGEYSAEYKRQVMTAFEKRSPEDYIELL
;
A
#
# COMPACT_ATOMS: atom_id res chain seq x y z
N MET A 1 -1.90 20.15 12.88
CA MET A 1 -2.51 19.05 13.66
C MET A 1 -1.39 18.06 13.99
N LYS A 2 -1.15 17.71 15.27
CA LYS A 2 -0.11 16.75 15.67
C LYS A 2 -0.79 15.50 16.22
N GLY A 3 -0.51 14.33 15.63
CA GLY A 3 -0.97 13.03 16.11
C GLY A 3 -1.92 12.28 15.17
N PHE A 4 -2.17 11.01 15.50
CA PHE A 4 -3.13 10.14 14.81
C PHE A 4 -4.57 10.60 15.07
N ARG A 5 -5.43 10.42 14.06
CA ARG A 5 -6.88 10.60 14.20
C ARG A 5 -7.48 9.38 14.91
N HIS A 6 -8.72 9.53 15.37
CA HIS A 6 -9.47 8.47 16.02
C HIS A 6 -9.42 7.15 15.21
N ASN A 7 -9.20 6.03 15.89
CA ASN A 7 -9.08 4.66 15.36
C ASN A 7 -7.90 4.36 14.41
N GLN A 8 -7.11 5.35 13.99
CA GLN A 8 -5.96 5.09 13.09
C GLN A 8 -4.88 4.26 13.78
N LEU A 9 -4.44 4.69 14.97
CA LEU A 9 -3.36 4.02 15.69
C LEU A 9 -3.69 2.56 16.03
N GLU A 10 -4.94 2.31 16.44
CA GLU A 10 -5.41 0.96 16.75
C GLU A 10 -5.42 0.05 15.52
N ALA A 11 -5.94 0.55 14.39
CA ALA A 11 -5.94 -0.19 13.12
C ALA A 11 -4.51 -0.52 12.66
N ILE A 12 -3.61 0.47 12.69
CA ILE A 12 -2.21 0.32 12.29
C ILE A 12 -1.50 -0.72 13.16
N ASN A 13 -1.68 -0.63 14.49
CA ASN A 13 -1.07 -1.59 15.42
C ASN A 13 -1.64 -3.00 15.26
N SER A 14 -2.92 -3.15 14.93
CA SER A 14 -3.52 -4.44 14.63
C SER A 14 -2.84 -5.09 13.42
N THR A 15 -2.70 -4.35 12.32
CA THR A 15 -2.04 -4.82 11.10
C THR A 15 -0.56 -5.16 11.36
N LEU A 16 0.22 -4.26 11.99
CA LEU A 16 1.63 -4.52 12.33
C LEU A 16 1.80 -5.72 13.28
N GLY A 17 0.78 -5.98 14.11
CA GLY A 17 0.69 -7.15 14.99
C GLY A 17 0.34 -8.46 14.27
N GLY A 18 0.15 -8.44 12.96
CA GLY A 18 -0.23 -9.58 12.14
C GLY A 18 -1.68 -10.03 12.34
N LYS A 19 -2.58 -9.10 12.70
CA LYS A 19 -4.00 -9.37 12.91
C LYS A 19 -4.83 -8.75 11.78
N ASP A 20 -5.94 -9.42 11.47
CA ASP A 20 -6.95 -8.86 10.58
C ASP A 20 -7.66 -7.67 11.26
N ALA A 21 -8.02 -6.66 10.45
CA ALA A 21 -8.70 -5.46 10.92
C ALA A 21 -9.85 -5.08 9.99
N PHE A 22 -11.02 -4.81 10.57
CA PHE A 22 -12.13 -4.19 9.88
C PHE A 22 -12.22 -2.71 10.28
N VAL A 23 -12.01 -1.81 9.33
CA VAL A 23 -11.90 -0.37 9.60
C VAL A 23 -13.10 0.36 9.02
N LEU A 24 -14.00 0.82 9.90
CA LEU A 24 -15.15 1.65 9.53
C LEU A 24 -14.88 3.12 9.88
N MET A 25 -14.68 3.95 8.86
CA MET A 25 -14.32 5.35 9.01
C MET A 25 -14.93 6.19 7.87
N PRO A 26 -15.32 7.45 8.12
CA PRO A 26 -15.91 8.31 7.10
C PRO A 26 -14.91 8.64 5.98
N THR A 27 -15.42 9.11 4.84
CA THR A 27 -14.57 9.72 3.79
C THR A 27 -13.82 10.91 4.38
N GLY A 28 -12.56 11.10 3.98
CA GLY A 28 -11.68 12.09 4.60
C GLY A 28 -11.19 11.74 6.00
N GLY A 29 -11.65 10.64 6.62
CA GLY A 29 -11.25 10.19 7.96
C GLY A 29 -9.79 9.74 8.08
N GLY A 30 -9.09 9.55 6.95
CA GLY A 30 -7.69 9.12 6.93
C GLY A 30 -7.51 7.59 6.93
N LYS A 31 -8.47 6.86 6.35
CA LYS A 31 -8.44 5.39 6.25
C LYS A 31 -7.21 4.85 5.55
N SER A 32 -6.74 5.56 4.52
CA SER A 32 -5.61 5.11 3.70
C SER A 32 -4.33 4.96 4.51
N LEU A 33 -4.11 5.85 5.48
CA LEU A 33 -2.97 5.76 6.39
C LEU A 33 -2.94 4.42 7.15
N CYS A 34 -4.10 3.83 7.43
CA CYS A 34 -4.20 2.59 8.20
C CYS A 34 -3.58 1.38 7.50
N TYR A 35 -3.46 1.40 6.16
CA TYR A 35 -2.75 0.36 5.40
C TYR A 35 -1.46 0.88 4.75
N GLN A 36 -1.35 2.18 4.47
CA GLN A 36 -0.13 2.77 3.89
C GLN A 36 1.03 2.81 4.88
N LEU A 37 0.77 3.15 6.15
CA LEU A 37 1.85 3.21 7.14
C LEU A 37 2.42 1.82 7.45
N PRO A 38 1.60 0.77 7.67
CA PRO A 38 2.11 -0.60 7.77
C PRO A 38 2.93 -1.06 6.56
N ALA A 39 2.63 -0.57 5.35
CA ALA A 39 3.36 -0.94 4.14
C ALA A 39 4.83 -0.50 4.11
N VAL A 40 5.18 0.55 4.86
CA VAL A 40 6.56 1.11 4.88
C VAL A 40 7.33 0.76 6.15
N ILE A 41 6.64 0.32 7.20
CA ILE A 41 7.27 -0.07 8.45
C ILE A 41 7.84 -1.47 8.30
N ARG A 42 9.16 -1.61 8.49
CA ARG A 42 9.89 -2.89 8.42
C ARG A 42 9.97 -3.63 9.76
N THR A 43 9.37 -3.07 10.82
CA THR A 43 9.33 -3.66 12.16
C THR A 43 7.93 -4.19 12.48
N GLY A 44 7.83 -5.14 13.41
CA GLY A 44 6.57 -5.81 13.73
C GLY A 44 6.54 -7.24 13.20
N LYS A 45 5.34 -7.78 12.96
CA LYS A 45 5.16 -9.15 12.43
C LYS A 45 4.97 -9.20 10.93
N THR A 46 4.59 -8.08 10.30
CA THR A 46 4.37 -7.97 8.86
C THR A 46 5.60 -7.39 8.16
N GLN A 47 5.97 -7.95 7.01
CA GLN A 47 7.09 -7.50 6.18
C GLN A 47 6.81 -7.84 4.70
N GLY A 48 7.42 -7.09 3.78
CA GLY A 48 7.26 -7.26 2.33
C GLY A 48 6.32 -6.21 1.70
N ILE A 49 5.59 -6.61 0.66
CA ILE A 49 4.71 -5.72 -0.13
C ILE A 49 3.29 -5.70 0.45
N THR A 50 2.66 -4.52 0.42
CA THR A 50 1.22 -4.37 0.65
C THR A 50 0.46 -4.33 -0.68
N ILE A 51 -0.52 -5.21 -0.84
CA ILE A 51 -1.42 -5.21 -2.01
C ILE A 51 -2.70 -4.48 -1.64
N VAL A 52 -3.03 -3.43 -2.40
CA VAL A 52 -4.27 -2.66 -2.23
C VAL A 52 -5.21 -2.95 -3.39
N VAL A 53 -6.36 -3.55 -3.09
CA VAL A 53 -7.41 -3.80 -4.08
C VAL A 53 -8.38 -2.62 -4.09
N SER A 54 -8.48 -1.95 -5.23
CA SER A 54 -9.36 -0.80 -5.43
C SER A 54 -10.30 -1.03 -6.62
N PRO A 55 -11.59 -0.65 -6.52
CA PRO A 55 -12.56 -0.83 -7.60
C PRO A 55 -12.44 0.22 -8.72
N LEU A 56 -11.74 1.33 -8.50
CA LEU A 56 -11.70 2.47 -9.42
C LEU A 56 -10.28 2.77 -9.88
N LEU A 57 -10.09 2.85 -11.21
CA LEU A 57 -8.81 3.17 -11.84
C LEU A 57 -8.28 4.55 -11.40
N SER A 58 -9.15 5.56 -11.36
CA SER A 58 -8.80 6.91 -10.88
C SER A 58 -8.27 6.88 -9.44
N LEU A 59 -8.94 6.13 -8.56
CA LEU A 59 -8.51 5.99 -7.16
C LEU A 59 -7.17 5.25 -7.04
N MET A 60 -6.90 4.28 -7.91
CA MET A 60 -5.60 3.61 -7.96
C MET A 60 -4.49 4.59 -8.35
N GLN A 61 -4.72 5.41 -9.39
CA GLN A 61 -3.76 6.40 -9.87
C GLN A 61 -3.48 7.46 -8.80
N ASP A 62 -4.53 8.03 -8.20
CA ASP A 62 -4.40 9.04 -7.12
C ASP A 62 -3.58 8.51 -5.94
N GLN A 63 -3.77 7.24 -5.56
CA GLN A 63 -2.99 6.62 -4.48
C GLN A 63 -1.53 6.42 -4.87
N VAL A 64 -1.25 5.92 -6.08
CA VAL A 64 0.13 5.73 -6.55
C VAL A 64 0.86 7.07 -6.62
N ASP A 65 0.24 8.10 -7.19
CA ASP A 65 0.85 9.42 -7.32
C ASP A 65 1.12 10.06 -5.95
N HIS A 66 0.21 9.90 -4.99
CA HIS A 66 0.42 10.36 -3.62
C HIS A 66 1.60 9.64 -2.94
N MET A 67 1.73 8.31 -3.10
CA MET A 67 2.86 7.57 -2.54
C MET A 67 4.19 7.97 -3.19
N LYS A 68 4.20 8.11 -4.53
CA LYS A 68 5.39 8.57 -5.28
C LYS A 68 5.81 9.98 -4.87
N ALA A 69 4.87 10.89 -4.65
CA ALA A 69 5.15 12.24 -4.15
C ALA A 69 5.81 12.26 -2.75
N LEU A 70 5.59 11.21 -1.95
CA LEU A 70 6.26 11.00 -0.66
C LEU A 70 7.58 10.24 -0.77
N GLY A 71 8.05 9.91 -1.98
CA GLY A 71 9.24 9.10 -2.20
C GLY A 71 9.05 7.62 -1.83
N ILE A 72 7.80 7.15 -1.75
CA ILE A 72 7.47 5.77 -1.43
C ILE A 72 7.13 5.03 -2.73
N GLN A 73 7.75 3.87 -2.92
CA GLN A 73 7.49 3.03 -4.08
C GLN A 73 6.05 2.51 -4.08
N ALA A 74 5.35 2.75 -5.19
CA ALA A 74 4.00 2.23 -5.43
C ALA A 74 3.77 2.12 -6.94
N VAL A 75 3.07 1.06 -7.34
CA VAL A 75 2.68 0.81 -8.72
C VAL A 75 1.21 0.42 -8.79
N ALA A 76 0.55 0.80 -9.88
CA ALA A 76 -0.78 0.29 -10.20
C ALA A 76 -0.66 -0.91 -11.14
N PHE A 77 -1.58 -1.85 -10.99
CA PHE A 77 -1.68 -3.05 -11.83
C PHE A 77 -3.15 -3.23 -12.23
N ASN A 78 -3.46 -3.05 -13.51
CA ASN A 78 -4.82 -3.09 -14.05
C ASN A 78 -4.83 -3.50 -15.53
N GLY A 79 -6.02 -3.54 -16.13
CA GLY A 79 -6.23 -3.97 -17.51
C GLY A 79 -5.62 -3.06 -18.58
N GLU A 80 -5.42 -1.77 -18.29
CA GLU A 80 -4.95 -0.76 -19.26
C GLU A 80 -3.45 -0.87 -19.54
N TYR A 81 -2.68 -1.45 -18.62
CA TYR A 81 -1.25 -1.66 -18.82
C TYR A 81 -0.95 -2.75 -19.85
N SER A 82 0.18 -2.58 -20.55
CA SER A 82 0.67 -3.55 -21.53
C SER A 82 0.95 -4.92 -20.89
N ALA A 83 0.89 -5.98 -21.70
CA ALA A 83 1.24 -7.32 -21.24
C ALA A 83 2.69 -7.41 -20.75
N GLU A 84 3.58 -6.60 -21.32
CA GLU A 84 4.98 -6.51 -20.91
C GLU A 84 5.14 -5.92 -19.51
N TYR A 85 4.52 -4.75 -19.24
CA TYR A 85 4.54 -4.14 -17.92
C TYR A 85 3.95 -5.09 -16.86
N LYS A 86 2.82 -5.73 -17.18
CA LYS A 86 2.20 -6.72 -16.28
C LYS A 86 3.15 -7.88 -15.98
N ARG A 87 3.87 -8.40 -16.97
CA ARG A 87 4.89 -9.44 -16.74
C ARG A 87 6.01 -8.94 -15.85
N GLN A 88 6.52 -7.73 -16.06
CA GLN A 88 7.60 -7.17 -15.24
C GLN A 88 7.19 -7.06 -13.76
N VAL A 89 5.99 -6.52 -13.48
CA VAL A 89 5.44 -6.46 -12.11
C VAL A 89 5.31 -7.86 -11.52
N MET A 90 4.81 -8.83 -12.29
CA MET A 90 4.67 -10.21 -11.80
C MET A 90 6.02 -10.88 -11.50
N THR A 91 7.03 -10.66 -12.34
CA THR A 91 8.41 -11.17 -12.12
C THR A 91 9.05 -10.56 -10.87
N ALA A 92 8.70 -9.32 -10.48
CA ALA A 92 9.18 -8.73 -9.24
C ALA A 92 8.73 -9.54 -8.00
N PHE A 93 7.52 -10.09 -8.01
CA PHE A 93 7.02 -10.95 -6.91
C PHE A 93 7.74 -12.29 -6.80
N GLU A 94 8.41 -12.77 -7.85
CA GLU A 94 9.18 -14.02 -7.82
C GLU A 94 10.56 -13.86 -7.15
N LYS A 95 10.97 -12.61 -6.87
CA LYS A 95 12.26 -12.32 -6.22
C LYS A 95 12.19 -12.58 -4.72
N ARG A 96 13.34 -12.81 -4.10
CA ARG A 96 13.46 -13.08 -2.65
C ARG A 96 13.06 -11.87 -1.79
N SER A 97 13.21 -10.66 -2.32
CA SER A 97 12.83 -9.39 -1.68
C SER A 97 12.13 -8.51 -2.71
N PRO A 98 10.86 -8.80 -3.06
CA PRO A 98 10.12 -8.09 -4.10
C PRO A 98 10.04 -6.57 -3.89
N GLU A 99 10.04 -6.12 -2.63
CA GLU A 99 10.03 -4.72 -2.24
C GLU A 99 11.24 -3.92 -2.72
N ASP A 100 12.36 -4.58 -3.04
CA ASP A 100 13.56 -3.90 -3.56
C ASP A 100 13.53 -3.75 -5.09
N TYR A 101 12.59 -4.42 -5.78
CA TYR A 101 12.52 -4.47 -7.25
C TYR A 101 11.41 -3.60 -7.85
N ILE A 102 10.49 -3.08 -7.04
CA ILE A 102 9.46 -2.14 -7.50
C ILE A 102 10.09 -0.80 -7.93
N GLU A 103 11.32 -0.50 -7.48
CA GLU A 103 12.08 0.71 -7.83
C GLU A 103 12.47 0.85 -9.31
N LEU A 104 12.41 -0.26 -10.07
CA LEU A 104 12.87 -0.35 -11.47
C LEU A 104 11.74 -0.23 -12.51
N LEU A 105 10.52 0.13 -12.09
CA LEU A 105 9.34 0.31 -12.94
C LEU A 105 8.79 1.74 -12.86
#